data_AF-A0A0P6VQM6-F1
#
_entry.id   AF-A0A0P6VQM6-F1
#
_cell.length_a   1.000
_cell.length_b   1.000
_cell.length_c   1.000
_cell.angle_alpha   90.00
_cell.angle_beta   90.00
_cell.angle_gamma   90.00
#
_symmetry.space_group_name_H-M   'P 1'
#
loop_
_entity.id
_entity.type
_entity.pdbx_description
1 polymer ?
#
loop_
_entity_poly.entity_id
_entity_poly.type
_entity_poly.pdbx_seq_one_letter_code
_entity_poly.pdbx_strand_id
1 'polypeptide(L)'
;MLPAGQSVIGVASADLTGDGQLDYVVALRASAEQTLRGHGHWAPPRTLLVLVANADGGFVEAARNMRVIFNADEGGQCDPFLDSAPGLVAKGAYFTVQNGVACGQHWTDYITFSLRPSPRRFRVPQRVIEAWEMNTQDTPDTDALRLSEHKEIAADPRKPVLLSAHTPAP
;
A
#
# COMPACT_ATOMS: atom_id res chain seq x y z
N MET A 1 -8.67 18.13 -5.75
CA MET A 1 -9.51 17.44 -6.75
C MET A 1 -8.86 16.11 -7.10
N LEU A 2 -9.65 15.06 -7.33
CA LEU A 2 -9.12 13.76 -7.78
C LEU A 2 -8.77 13.82 -9.28
N PRO A 3 -7.76 13.07 -9.76
CA PRO A 3 -7.47 12.95 -11.18
C PRO A 3 -8.70 12.45 -11.96
N ALA A 4 -8.95 13.03 -13.14
CA ALA A 4 -10.06 12.61 -14.00
C ALA A 4 -9.93 11.12 -14.38
N GLY A 5 -11.06 10.42 -14.44
CA GLY A 5 -11.09 8.99 -14.78
C GLY A 5 -10.61 8.05 -13.67
N GLN A 6 -10.40 8.55 -12.45
CA GLN A 6 -10.06 7.74 -11.28
C GLN A 6 -11.17 7.71 -10.23
N SER A 7 -11.25 6.61 -9.48
CA SER A 7 -12.14 6.39 -8.35
C SER A 7 -11.35 6.05 -7.09
N VAL A 8 -11.81 6.51 -5.93
CA VAL A 8 -11.22 6.18 -4.62
C VAL A 8 -11.53 4.74 -4.25
N ILE A 9 -10.51 4.01 -3.79
CA ILE A 9 -10.60 2.63 -3.31
C ILE A 9 -10.10 2.44 -1.88
N GLY A 10 -9.46 3.45 -1.31
CA GLY A 10 -9.04 3.44 0.09
C GLY A 10 -8.63 4.83 0.55
N VAL A 11 -8.87 5.14 1.82
CA VAL A 11 -8.45 6.39 2.46
C VAL A 11 -7.96 6.07 3.86
N ALA A 12 -6.82 6.63 4.23
CA ALA A 12 -6.37 6.71 5.61
C ALA A 12 -6.00 8.16 5.93
N SER A 13 -6.11 8.56 7.19
CA SER A 13 -5.81 9.91 7.64
C SER A 13 -5.05 9.91 8.95
N ALA A 14 -4.07 10.80 9.07
CA ALA A 14 -3.33 11.06 10.30
C ALA A 14 -2.68 12.45 10.20
N ASP A 15 -2.22 13.01 11.32
CA ASP A 15 -1.30 14.15 11.29
C ASP A 15 0.10 13.67 10.87
N LEU A 16 0.31 13.52 9.55
CA LEU A 16 1.56 13.01 8.99
C LEU A 16 2.68 14.02 9.15
N THR A 17 2.35 15.31 9.20
CA THR A 17 3.31 16.41 9.24
C THR A 17 3.68 16.87 10.64
N GLY A 18 2.87 16.54 11.64
CA GLY A 18 3.00 16.98 13.02
C GLY A 18 2.55 18.42 13.25
N ASP A 19 1.73 18.98 12.36
CA ASP A 19 1.26 20.37 12.43
C ASP A 19 -0.12 20.50 13.11
N GLY A 20 -0.68 19.39 13.59
CA GLY A 20 -1.98 19.33 14.25
C GLY A 20 -3.17 19.25 13.30
N GLN A 21 -2.95 19.24 11.97
CA GLN A 21 -4.01 19.06 10.98
C GLN A 21 -4.01 17.63 10.42
N LEU A 22 -5.18 17.17 9.95
CA LEU A 22 -5.28 15.86 9.30
C LEU A 22 -4.76 15.91 7.87
N ASP A 23 -3.79 15.05 7.58
CA ASP A 23 -3.34 14.72 6.25
C ASP A 23 -4.01 13.41 5.78
N TYR A 24 -4.01 13.16 4.47
CA TYR A 24 -4.70 12.03 3.85
C TYR A 24 -3.79 11.23 2.95
N VAL A 25 -3.92 9.91 3.02
CA VAL A 25 -3.36 8.95 2.08
C VAL A 25 -4.53 8.33 1.33
N VAL A 26 -4.51 8.45 0.00
CA VAL A 26 -5.63 8.07 -0.86
C VAL A 26 -5.15 7.06 -1.89
N ALA A 27 -5.81 5.91 -1.91
CA ALA A 27 -5.66 4.90 -2.94
C ALA A 27 -6.72 5.11 -4.03
N LEU A 28 -6.27 5.15 -5.28
CA LEU A 28 -7.09 5.37 -6.46
C LEU A 28 -6.88 4.26 -7.48
N ARG A 29 -7.94 3.94 -8.22
CA ARG A 29 -7.88 3.12 -9.44
C ARG A 29 -8.49 3.84 -10.62
N ALA A 30 -8.23 3.36 -11.83
CA ALA A 30 -9.01 3.76 -13.00
C ALA A 30 -10.48 3.35 -12.82
N SER A 31 -11.42 4.25 -13.10
CA SER A 31 -12.86 3.95 -12.97
C SER A 31 -13.31 2.79 -13.87
N ALA A 32 -12.60 2.56 -14.98
CA ALA A 32 -12.85 1.47 -15.92
C ALA A 32 -12.15 0.14 -15.57
N GLU A 33 -11.40 0.05 -14.45
CA GLU A 33 -10.59 -1.12 -14.09
C GLU A 33 -11.39 -2.43 -14.14
N GLN A 34 -12.59 -2.46 -13.53
CA GLN A 34 -13.41 -3.67 -13.51
C GLN A 34 -13.90 -4.08 -14.90
N THR A 35 -14.32 -3.11 -15.72
CA THR A 35 -14.75 -3.35 -17.09
C THR A 35 -13.59 -3.91 -17.94
N LEU A 36 -12.39 -3.32 -17.81
CA LEU A 36 -11.20 -3.78 -18.51
C LEU A 36 -10.87 -5.24 -18.14
N ARG A 37 -10.86 -5.56 -16.85
CA ARG A 37 -10.63 -6.94 -16.37
C ARG A 37 -11.69 -7.92 -16.86
N GLY A 38 -12.96 -7.50 -16.88
CA GLY A 38 -14.06 -8.32 -17.41
C GLY A 38 -13.92 -8.65 -18.90
N HIS A 39 -13.17 -7.84 -19.65
CA HIS A 39 -12.81 -8.10 -21.05
C HIS A 39 -11.46 -8.81 -21.22
N GLY A 40 -10.83 -9.26 -20.13
CA GLY A 40 -9.55 -9.96 -20.16
C GLY A 40 -8.33 -9.05 -20.36
N HIS A 41 -8.47 -7.74 -20.15
CA HIS A 41 -7.34 -6.82 -20.15
C HIS A 41 -6.66 -6.75 -18.77
N TRP A 42 -5.37 -6.40 -18.77
CA TRP A 42 -4.62 -6.12 -17.56
C TRP A 42 -5.16 -4.92 -16.80
N ALA A 43 -5.12 -5.03 -15.47
CA ALA A 43 -5.56 -3.97 -14.60
C ALA A 43 -4.61 -2.77 -14.71
N PRO A 44 -5.13 -1.54 -14.90
CA PRO A 44 -4.29 -0.35 -14.95
C PRO A 44 -3.55 -0.11 -13.63
N PRO A 45 -2.38 0.55 -13.66
CA PRO A 45 -1.67 0.99 -12.47
C PRO A 45 -2.56 1.81 -11.52
N ARG A 46 -2.56 1.43 -10.24
CA ARG A 46 -3.25 2.16 -9.17
C ARG A 46 -2.40 3.29 -8.64
N THR A 47 -3.03 4.37 -8.20
CA THR A 47 -2.34 5.57 -7.74
C THR A 47 -2.49 5.72 -6.23
N LEU A 48 -1.36 5.82 -5.53
CA LEU A 48 -1.29 6.33 -4.16
C LEU A 48 -1.04 7.83 -4.22
N LEU A 49 -1.88 8.63 -3.54
CA LEU A 49 -1.66 10.06 -3.30
C LEU A 49 -1.51 10.32 -1.82
N VAL A 50 -0.57 11.21 -1.48
CA VAL A 50 -0.49 11.80 -0.14
C VAL A 50 -0.84 13.27 -0.25
N LEU A 51 -1.91 13.66 0.42
CA LEU A 51 -2.45 15.01 0.47
C LEU A 51 -2.18 15.58 1.84
N VAL A 52 -1.56 16.76 1.88
CA VAL A 52 -1.20 17.43 3.12
C VAL A 52 -2.01 18.70 3.26
N ALA A 53 -2.54 18.94 4.46
CA ALA A 53 -3.27 20.16 4.77
C ALA A 53 -2.35 21.39 4.65
N ASN A 54 -2.86 22.48 4.13
CA ASN A 54 -2.20 23.78 4.18
C ASN A 54 -2.89 24.68 5.23
N ALA A 55 -2.24 25.79 5.60
CA ALA A 55 -2.75 26.70 6.63
C ALA A 55 -4.12 27.33 6.27
N ASP A 56 -4.47 27.35 4.98
CA ASP A 56 -5.72 27.93 4.48
C ASP A 56 -6.87 26.90 4.44
N GLY A 57 -6.67 25.69 4.99
CA GLY A 57 -7.67 24.61 5.02
C GLY A 57 -7.83 23.83 3.70
N GLY A 58 -7.01 24.13 2.70
CA GLY A 58 -6.87 23.36 1.47
C GLY A 58 -5.85 22.23 1.60
N PHE A 59 -5.65 21.48 0.51
CA PHE A 59 -4.71 20.37 0.44
C PHE A 59 -3.74 20.51 -0.73
N VAL A 60 -2.49 20.12 -0.50
CA VAL A 60 -1.46 20.02 -1.54
C VAL A 60 -1.04 18.57 -1.75
N GLU A 61 -0.76 18.17 -2.99
CA GLU A 61 -0.18 16.87 -3.29
C GLU A 61 1.28 16.86 -2.81
N ALA A 62 1.53 16.16 -1.71
CA ALA A 62 2.86 16.03 -1.13
C ALA A 62 3.65 14.89 -1.77
N ALA A 63 2.96 13.84 -2.24
CA ALA A 63 3.58 12.76 -3.00
C ALA A 63 2.56 11.92 -3.78
N ARG A 64 3.09 11.20 -4.78
CA ARG A 64 2.35 10.27 -5.64
C ARG A 64 3.22 9.06 -5.96
N ASN A 65 2.61 7.87 -6.03
CA ASN A 65 3.26 6.66 -6.53
C ASN A 65 2.23 5.77 -7.26
N MET A 66 2.67 5.02 -8.28
CA MET A 66 1.81 4.15 -9.09
C MET A 66 2.21 2.67 -9.09
N ARG A 67 2.94 2.23 -8.06
CA ARG A 67 3.57 0.89 -7.97
C ARG A 67 3.44 0.24 -6.59
N VAL A 68 3.19 1.01 -5.54
CA VAL A 68 3.11 0.50 -4.16
C VAL A 68 1.76 -0.11 -3.80
N ILE A 69 0.71 0.31 -4.52
CA ILE A 69 -0.57 -0.39 -4.53
C ILE A 69 -0.53 -1.33 -5.71
N PHE A 70 -0.61 -2.62 -5.44
CA PHE A 70 -0.58 -3.62 -6.50
C PHE A 70 -1.86 -3.58 -7.32
N ASN A 71 -1.71 -3.82 -8.62
CA ASN A 71 -2.78 -3.95 -9.57
C ASN A 71 -3.66 -5.14 -9.21
N ALA A 72 -4.92 -5.08 -9.65
CA ALA A 72 -5.91 -6.09 -9.31
C ALA A 72 -5.57 -7.52 -9.81
N ASP A 73 -4.67 -7.64 -10.78
CA ASP A 73 -4.22 -8.90 -11.37
C ASP A 73 -2.90 -9.43 -10.78
N GLU A 74 -2.19 -8.63 -9.97
CA GLU A 74 -0.94 -9.05 -9.32
C GLU A 74 -1.17 -10.01 -8.13
N GLY A 75 -2.41 -10.16 -7.66
CA GLY A 75 -2.80 -11.14 -6.65
C GLY A 75 -3.27 -12.49 -7.21
N GLY A 76 -3.21 -12.67 -8.53
CA GLY A 76 -3.73 -13.87 -9.19
C GLY A 76 -5.25 -13.94 -9.12
N GLN A 77 -5.79 -14.79 -8.23
CA GLN A 77 -7.25 -14.97 -8.10
C GLN A 77 -7.92 -13.83 -7.32
N CYS A 78 -7.20 -13.18 -6.40
CA CYS A 78 -7.71 -12.08 -5.59
C CYS A 78 -7.12 -10.76 -6.02
N ASP A 79 -7.84 -9.70 -5.68
CA ASP A 79 -7.30 -8.36 -5.68
C ASP A 79 -6.36 -8.18 -4.47
N PRO A 80 -5.06 -7.96 -4.67
CA PRO A 80 -4.11 -7.93 -3.57
C PRO A 80 -4.29 -6.71 -2.65
N PHE A 81 -5.03 -5.68 -3.05
CA PHE A 81 -5.24 -4.50 -2.22
C PHE A 81 -6.67 -4.48 -1.65
N LEU A 82 -7.68 -4.69 -2.49
CA LEU A 82 -9.09 -4.60 -2.10
C LEU A 82 -9.58 -5.79 -1.26
N ASP A 83 -9.06 -6.99 -1.51
CA ASP A 83 -9.43 -8.19 -0.76
C ASP A 83 -8.55 -8.39 0.48
N SER A 84 -7.53 -7.54 0.65
CA SER A 84 -6.73 -7.44 1.87
C SER A 84 -7.38 -6.46 2.85
N ALA A 85 -7.36 -6.76 4.15
CA ALA A 85 -7.85 -5.85 5.17
C ALA A 85 -6.70 -5.34 6.05
N PRO A 86 -6.55 -4.02 6.29
CA PRO A 86 -7.34 -2.88 5.79
C PRO A 86 -6.86 -2.18 4.49
N GLY A 87 -5.77 -2.59 3.85
CA GLY A 87 -5.24 -1.98 2.62
C GLY A 87 -4.44 -0.68 2.85
N LEU A 88 -4.99 0.30 3.59
CA LEU A 88 -4.27 1.49 4.07
C LEU A 88 -4.44 1.69 5.57
N VAL A 89 -3.34 2.04 6.24
CA VAL A 89 -3.33 2.45 7.66
C VAL A 89 -2.47 3.69 7.80
N ALA A 90 -2.91 4.68 8.59
CA ALA A 90 -2.11 5.86 8.93
C ALA A 90 -2.16 6.12 10.43
N LYS A 91 -1.02 6.51 11.02
CA LYS A 91 -0.88 6.83 12.44
C LYS A 91 0.32 7.73 12.70
N GLY A 92 0.08 8.91 13.29
CA GLY A 92 1.11 9.92 13.49
C GLY A 92 1.82 10.24 12.16
N ALA A 93 3.16 10.28 12.17
CA ALA A 93 3.96 10.55 10.97
C ALA A 93 4.11 9.37 9.99
N TYR A 94 3.36 8.28 10.17
CA TYR A 94 3.51 7.03 9.42
C TYR A 94 2.24 6.64 8.69
N PHE A 95 2.41 5.97 7.55
CA PHE A 95 1.36 5.20 6.92
C PHE A 95 1.90 3.92 6.28
N THR A 96 1.03 2.92 6.14
CA THR A 96 1.35 1.62 5.56
C THR A 96 0.40 1.32 4.42
N VAL A 97 0.96 0.89 3.29
CA VAL A 97 0.22 0.21 2.22
C VAL A 97 0.33 -1.27 2.48
N GLN A 98 -0.81 -1.94 2.58
CA GLN A 98 -0.90 -3.39 2.71
C GLN A 98 -1.40 -3.96 1.38
N ASN A 99 -0.59 -4.85 0.81
CA ASN A 99 -1.04 -5.76 -0.22
C ASN A 99 -1.03 -7.18 0.36
N GLY A 100 -1.87 -8.08 -0.14
CA GLY A 100 -1.90 -9.47 0.28
C GLY A 100 -3.06 -10.24 -0.33
N VAL A 101 -2.92 -11.56 -0.34
CA VAL A 101 -3.94 -12.47 -0.87
C VAL A 101 -4.13 -13.64 0.08
N ALA A 102 -5.34 -14.20 0.07
CA ALA A 102 -5.70 -15.36 0.88
C ALA A 102 -6.63 -16.35 0.13
N CYS A 103 -6.71 -16.28 -1.20
CA CYS A 103 -7.53 -17.17 -2.04
C CYS A 103 -6.68 -18.19 -2.82
N GLY A 104 -5.96 -19.03 -2.09
CA GLY A 104 -5.13 -20.11 -2.63
C GLY A 104 -3.65 -19.85 -2.39
N GLN A 105 -3.12 -18.72 -2.89
CA GLN A 105 -1.86 -18.18 -2.38
C GLN A 105 -2.14 -17.42 -1.08
N HIS A 106 -1.19 -17.44 -0.16
CA HIS A 106 -1.26 -16.72 1.11
C HIS A 106 0.03 -15.94 1.31
N TRP A 107 -0.05 -14.62 1.13
CA TRP A 107 1.07 -13.72 1.40
C TRP A 107 0.58 -12.31 1.76
N THR A 108 1.44 -11.55 2.43
CA THR A 108 1.24 -10.13 2.74
C THR A 108 2.52 -9.35 2.41
N ASP A 109 2.35 -8.10 2.00
CA ASP A 109 3.40 -7.13 1.75
C ASP A 109 3.00 -5.79 2.36
N TYR A 110 3.62 -5.48 3.50
CA TYR A 110 3.42 -4.23 4.22
C TYR A 110 4.55 -3.26 3.86
N ILE A 111 4.22 -2.17 3.20
CA ILE A 111 5.18 -1.11 2.83
C ILE A 111 4.88 0.11 3.68
N THR A 112 5.76 0.42 4.64
CA THR A 112 5.57 1.54 5.56
C THR A 112 6.40 2.76 5.15
N PHE A 113 5.76 3.92 5.23
CA PHE A 113 6.30 5.23 4.89
C PHE A 113 6.30 6.13 6.10
N SER A 114 7.31 6.99 6.23
CA SER A 114 7.31 8.08 7.21
C SER A 114 7.63 9.41 6.57
N LEU A 115 6.99 10.46 7.06
CA LEU A 115 7.26 11.83 6.64
C LEU A 115 8.31 12.48 7.56
N ARG A 116 9.37 13.03 6.95
CA ARG A 116 10.28 13.97 7.62
C ARG A 116 9.74 15.40 7.48
N PRO A 117 9.72 16.23 8.53
CA PRO A 117 9.17 17.58 8.46
C PRO A 117 10.05 18.60 7.72
N SER A 118 11.37 18.40 7.60
CA SER A 118 12.25 19.33 6.88
C SER A 118 13.48 18.64 6.23
N PRO A 119 13.64 18.71 4.90
CA PRO A 119 12.59 18.99 3.90
C PRO A 119 11.50 17.90 3.91
N ARG A 120 10.25 18.24 3.59
CA ARG A 120 9.13 17.27 3.47
C ARG A 120 9.48 16.18 2.47
N ARG A 121 9.84 15.00 2.98
CA ARG A 121 10.23 13.83 2.17
C ARG A 121 9.69 12.57 2.83
N PHE A 122 8.87 11.83 2.08
CA PHE A 122 8.48 10.48 2.45
C PHE A 122 9.66 9.54 2.21
N ARG A 123 10.08 8.85 3.26
CA ARG A 123 11.05 7.75 3.19
C ARG A 123 10.29 6.43 3.31
N VAL A 124 10.89 5.33 2.86
CA VAL A 124 10.40 3.97 3.12
C VAL A 124 11.08 3.44 4.40
N PRO A 125 10.60 3.66 5.63
CA PRO A 125 11.04 2.85 6.75
C PRO A 125 10.26 1.54 6.73
N GLN A 126 10.93 0.47 6.31
CA GLN A 126 10.51 -0.92 6.47
C GLN A 126 9.44 -1.42 5.48
N ARG A 127 9.81 -2.51 4.80
CA ARG A 127 8.89 -3.40 4.11
C ARG A 127 8.93 -4.76 4.79
N VAL A 128 7.79 -5.35 5.08
CA VAL A 128 7.67 -6.70 5.66
C VAL A 128 6.88 -7.55 4.69
N ILE A 129 7.48 -8.66 4.25
CA ILE A 129 6.85 -9.64 3.37
C ILE A 129 6.71 -10.93 4.17
N GLU A 130 5.52 -11.49 4.17
CA GLU A 130 5.26 -12.79 4.77
C GLU A 130 4.52 -13.67 3.77
N ALA A 131 4.88 -14.95 3.72
CA ALA A 131 4.20 -15.95 2.91
C ALA A 131 3.91 -17.18 3.75
N TRP A 132 2.81 -17.84 3.41
CA TRP A 132 2.35 -19.06 4.08
C TRP A 132 2.12 -20.15 3.06
N GLU A 133 2.39 -21.39 3.49
CA GLU A 133 2.11 -22.59 2.72
C GLU A 133 1.25 -23.56 3.53
N MET A 134 0.57 -24.47 2.82
CA MET A 134 -0.23 -25.51 3.46
C MET A 134 0.64 -26.31 4.43
N ASN A 135 0.15 -26.47 5.65
CA ASN A 135 0.78 -27.36 6.60
C ASN A 135 0.42 -28.81 6.25
N THR A 136 1.43 -29.62 5.94
CA THR A 136 1.25 -31.04 5.57
C THR A 136 1.47 -32.00 6.74
N GLN A 137 1.60 -31.48 7.97
CA GLN A 137 1.75 -32.31 9.15
C GLN A 137 0.42 -32.97 9.50
N ASP A 138 0.42 -34.29 9.64
CA ASP A 138 -0.77 -35.10 9.98
C ASP A 138 -0.88 -35.29 11.50
N THR A 139 -0.72 -34.20 12.25
CA THR A 139 -0.86 -34.18 13.71
C THR A 139 -2.08 -33.37 14.11
N PRO A 140 -2.91 -33.87 15.04
CA PRO A 140 -4.06 -33.13 15.54
C PRO A 140 -3.68 -31.73 16.03
N ASP A 141 -4.61 -30.78 15.89
CA ASP A 141 -4.49 -29.40 16.37
C ASP A 141 -3.35 -28.56 15.76
N THR A 142 -2.83 -28.97 14.60
CA THR A 142 -1.88 -28.12 13.86
C THR A 142 -2.58 -27.06 13.01
N ASP A 143 -1.96 -25.89 12.92
CA ASP A 143 -2.44 -24.81 12.04
C ASP A 143 -2.48 -25.28 10.59
N ALA A 144 -3.55 -24.93 9.87
CA ALA A 144 -3.73 -25.30 8.46
C ALA A 144 -2.65 -24.68 7.55
N LEU A 145 -2.11 -23.53 7.94
CA LEU A 145 -1.04 -22.82 7.25
C LEU A 145 0.16 -22.68 8.16
N ARG A 146 1.36 -22.78 7.60
CA ARG A 146 2.60 -22.44 8.30
C ARG A 146 3.34 -21.34 7.56
N LEU A 147 3.98 -20.45 8.32
CA LEU A 147 4.83 -19.39 7.77
C LEU A 147 6.00 -20.03 7.01
N SER A 148 6.12 -19.73 5.73
CA SER A 148 7.18 -20.22 4.84
C SER A 148 8.24 -19.17 4.57
N GLU A 149 7.85 -17.89 4.53
CA GLU A 149 8.75 -16.75 4.37
C GLU A 149 8.40 -15.64 5.35
N HIS A 150 9.42 -15.06 5.96
CA HIS A 150 9.34 -13.77 6.64
C HIS A 150 10.58 -12.96 6.27
N LYS A 151 10.37 -11.84 5.59
CA LYS A 151 11.44 -11.00 5.06
C LYS A 151 11.19 -9.54 5.42
N GLU A 152 12.11 -9.00 6.21
CA GLU A 152 12.12 -7.60 6.57
C GLU A 152 13.19 -6.84 5.77
N ILE A 153 12.78 -5.77 5.10
CA ILE A 153 13.65 -4.90 4.31
C ILE A 153 13.61 -3.51 4.93
N ALA A 154 14.61 -3.19 5.75
CA ALA A 154 14.81 -1.84 6.26
C ALA A 154 15.51 -0.97 5.20
N ALA A 155 15.04 0.27 5.00
CA ALA A 155 15.78 1.19 4.15
C ALA A 155 17.07 1.66 4.83
N ASP A 156 18.12 1.80 4.03
CA ASP A 156 19.37 2.43 4.47
C ASP A 156 19.09 3.91 4.80
N PRO A 157 19.24 4.33 6.07
CA PRO A 157 18.99 5.72 6.47
C PRO A 157 19.89 6.73 5.74
N ARG A 158 21.03 6.27 5.19
CA ARG A 158 21.98 7.05 4.38
C ARG A 158 21.55 7.18 2.93
N LYS A 159 20.68 6.31 2.42
CA LYS A 159 20.16 6.31 1.04
C LYS A 159 18.63 6.31 1.02
N PRO A 160 17.99 7.39 1.49
CA PRO A 160 16.53 7.46 1.55
C PRO A 160 15.91 7.39 0.16
N VAL A 161 15.08 6.38 -0.07
CA VAL A 161 14.24 6.30 -1.27
C VAL A 161 12.99 7.13 -1.05
N LEU A 162 12.71 8.04 -1.99
CA LEU A 162 11.48 8.83 -1.98
C LEU A 162 10.29 7.96 -2.37
N LEU A 163 9.12 8.22 -1.78
CA LEU A 163 7.88 7.54 -2.19
C LEU A 163 7.69 7.57 -3.71
N SER A 164 7.90 8.70 -4.38
CA SER A 164 7.73 8.82 -5.84
C SER A 164 8.68 7.95 -6.67
N ALA A 165 9.84 7.59 -6.12
CA ALA A 165 10.82 6.74 -6.80
C ALA A 165 10.76 5.27 -6.34
N HIS A 166 9.99 4.95 -5.29
CA HIS A 166 9.94 3.61 -4.77
C HIS A 166 9.22 2.66 -5.73
N THR A 167 9.85 1.52 -5.98
CA THR A 167 9.29 0.40 -6.72
C THR A 167 9.55 -0.84 -5.89
N PRO A 168 8.51 -1.47 -5.33
CA PRO A 168 8.66 -2.76 -4.68
C PRO A 168 9.22 -3.76 -5.69
N ALA A 169 10.34 -4.39 -5.36
CA ALA A 169 10.80 -5.54 -6.13
C ALA A 169 9.85 -6.72 -5.85
N PRO A 170 9.54 -7.56 -6.85
CA PRO A 170 8.86 -8.83 -6.61
C PRO A 170 9.66 -9.70 -5.62
#